data_AF-J9G4Z4-F1
#
_entry.id   AF-J9G4Z4-F1
#
_cell.length_a   1.000
_cell.length_b   1.000
_cell.length_c   1.000
_cell.angle_alpha   90.00
_cell.angle_beta   90.00
_cell.angle_gamma   90.00
#
_symmetry.space_group_name_H-M   'P 1'
#
loop_
_entity.id
_entity.type
_entity.pdbx_description
1 polymer ?
#
loop_
_entity_poly.entity_id
_entity_poly.type
_entity_poly.pdbx_seq_one_letter_code
_entity_poly.pdbx_strand_id
1 'polypeptide(L)'
;MKEISKRKETITATIREQGKLTPELQKRIEETWDSTEIEDIYLPYKPKRVTRAEIARKKGLEPLAKIIMAQNGDGLPSRMSRFINDEVKDETEALQGARDIIAEWISENESARNSIRDSFAHTAIISSKVIKGKEEDGAKYRDYFDFKEPLRRCSSHRLLALRRGEADGFLRVSISPDSDSCVERLRRRFVKGAGDCSEQVSIAVNDSFKRLLKPSIETEFAGQSK
;
A
#
# COMPACT_ATOMS: atom_id res chain seq x y z
N MET A 1 22.34 1.22 15.58
CA MET A 1 23.13 2.18 14.76
C MET A 1 23.88 1.51 13.61
N LYS A 2 24.75 0.51 13.86
CA LYS A 2 25.52 -0.16 12.78
C LYS A 2 24.65 -0.76 11.66
N GLU A 3 23.52 -1.38 12.01
CA GLU A 3 22.61 -1.98 11.01
C GLU A 3 21.96 -0.92 10.11
N ILE A 4 21.51 0.20 10.69
CA ILE A 4 20.93 1.32 9.95
C ILE A 4 21.97 1.93 9.00
N SER A 5 23.21 2.15 9.45
CA SER A 5 24.29 2.66 8.60
C SER A 5 24.57 1.74 7.42
N LYS A 6 24.70 0.42 7.66
CA LYS A 6 24.90 -0.57 6.59
C LYS A 6 23.73 -0.60 5.61
N ARG A 7 22.51 -0.41 6.12
CA ARG A 7 21.30 -0.36 5.29
C ARG A 7 21.28 0.88 4.40
N LYS A 8 21.62 2.06 4.93
CA LYS A 8 21.79 3.30 4.16
C LYS A 8 22.81 3.12 3.04
N GLU A 9 23.99 2.55 3.34
CA GLU A 9 25.02 2.29 2.34
C GLU A 9 24.51 1.44 1.18
N THR A 10 23.81 0.35 1.50
CA THR A 10 23.22 -0.56 0.50
C THR A 10 22.20 0.15 -0.40
N ILE A 11 21.32 0.96 0.22
CA ILE A 11 20.28 1.72 -0.48
C ILE A 11 20.93 2.77 -1.38
N THR A 12 21.85 3.57 -0.85
CA THR A 12 22.58 4.59 -1.61
C THR A 12 23.32 3.99 -2.79
N ALA A 13 23.99 2.84 -2.62
CA ALA A 13 24.65 2.11 -3.71
C ALA A 13 23.64 1.69 -4.80
N THR A 14 22.52 1.08 -4.40
CA THR A 14 21.48 0.62 -5.34
C THR A 14 20.89 1.78 -6.16
N ILE A 15 20.62 2.91 -5.51
CA ILE A 15 20.06 4.10 -6.18
C ILE A 15 21.10 4.73 -7.12
N ARG A 16 22.38 4.74 -6.72
CA ARG A 16 23.50 5.23 -7.54
C ARG A 16 23.70 4.39 -8.79
N GLU A 17 23.66 3.07 -8.68
CA GLU A 17 23.76 2.14 -9.82
C GLU A 17 22.66 2.36 -10.85
N GLN A 18 21.48 2.82 -10.42
CA GLN A 18 20.38 3.19 -11.31
C GLN A 18 20.52 4.60 -11.93
N GLY A 19 21.54 5.36 -11.55
CA GLY A 19 21.73 6.75 -11.99
C GLY A 19 20.67 7.72 -11.45
N LYS A 20 19.96 7.36 -10.36
CA LYS A 20 18.86 8.16 -9.81
C LYS A 20 19.20 8.87 -8.50
N LEU A 21 20.45 8.75 -8.02
CA LEU A 21 20.88 9.35 -6.76
C LEU A 21 21.15 10.85 -6.95
N THR A 22 20.22 11.69 -6.50
CA THR A 22 20.42 13.14 -6.47
C THR A 22 21.11 13.58 -5.16
N PRO A 23 21.77 14.75 -5.12
CA PRO A 23 22.36 15.28 -3.90
C PRO A 23 21.34 15.43 -2.76
N GLU A 24 20.11 15.83 -3.07
CA GLU A 24 19.02 15.99 -2.10
C GLU A 24 18.59 14.64 -1.53
N LEU A 25 18.48 13.61 -2.39
CA LEU A 25 18.13 12.25 -1.99
C LEU A 25 19.22 11.62 -1.12
N GLN A 26 20.49 11.80 -1.51
CA GLN A 26 21.62 11.32 -0.72
C GLN A 26 21.64 11.95 0.68
N LYS A 27 21.53 13.28 0.76
CA LYS A 27 21.48 14.00 2.03
C LYS A 27 20.34 13.49 2.91
N ARG A 28 19.16 13.29 2.33
CA ARG A 28 17.99 12.80 3.05
C ARG A 28 18.20 11.40 3.64
N ILE A 29 18.83 10.49 2.89
CA ILE A 29 19.20 9.14 3.38
C ILE A 29 20.24 9.22 4.51
N GLU A 30 21.22 10.12 4.40
CA GLU A 30 22.26 10.31 5.40
C GLU A 30 21.71 10.85 6.73
N GLU A 31 20.77 11.80 6.68
CA GLU A 31 20.24 12.49 7.86
C GLU A 31 19.18 11.69 8.63
N THR A 32 18.36 10.86 7.97
CA THR A 32 17.30 10.11 8.67
C THR A 32 17.83 8.94 9.50
N TRP A 33 17.32 8.73 10.71
CA TRP A 33 17.64 7.54 11.52
C TRP A 33 16.43 6.62 11.73
N ASP A 34 15.31 6.94 11.09
CA ASP A 34 14.12 6.12 11.11
C ASP A 34 14.25 4.99 10.08
N SER A 35 14.27 3.73 10.56
CA SER A 35 14.35 2.56 9.68
C SER A 35 13.17 2.48 8.70
N THR A 36 11.99 2.95 9.10
CA THR A 36 10.79 2.98 8.27
C THR A 36 10.93 3.99 7.14
N GLU A 37 11.40 5.21 7.45
CA GLU A 37 11.63 6.25 6.45
C GLU A 37 12.70 5.81 5.44
N ILE A 38 13.77 5.16 5.91
CA ILE A 38 14.83 4.61 5.05
C ILE A 38 14.26 3.58 4.05
N GLU A 39 13.41 2.65 4.51
CA GLU A 39 12.79 1.68 3.62
C GLU A 39 11.82 2.35 2.64
N ASP A 40 11.05 3.34 3.08
CA ASP A 40 10.12 4.09 2.24
C ASP A 40 10.83 4.85 1.12
N ILE A 41 11.94 5.54 1.43
CA ILE A 41 12.80 6.20 0.45
C ILE A 41 13.30 5.19 -0.58
N TYR A 42 13.64 3.98 -0.14
CA TYR A 42 14.18 2.93 -1.02
C TYR A 42 13.12 2.29 -1.93
N LEU A 43 11.84 2.28 -1.56
CA LEU A 43 10.79 1.54 -2.26
C LEU A 43 10.77 1.75 -3.78
N PRO A 44 10.83 2.98 -4.33
CA PRO A 44 10.82 3.21 -5.77
C PRO A 44 12.04 2.68 -6.52
N TYR A 45 13.13 2.41 -5.80
CA TYR A 45 14.41 1.96 -6.34
C TYR A 45 14.69 0.50 -6.04
N LYS A 46 13.89 -0.13 -5.19
CA LYS A 46 14.04 -1.54 -4.85
C LYS A 46 13.82 -2.40 -6.11
N PRO A 47 14.76 -3.28 -6.47
CA PRO A 47 14.58 -4.22 -7.59
C PRO A 47 13.27 -4.98 -7.43
N LYS A 48 12.45 -4.95 -8.48
CA LYS A 48 11.11 -5.53 -8.47
C LYS A 48 11.15 -6.93 -9.09
N ARG A 49 10.35 -7.84 -8.52
CA ARG A 49 9.98 -9.09 -9.19
C ARG A 49 8.84 -8.77 -10.13
N VAL A 50 8.72 -9.49 -11.25
CA VAL A 50 7.66 -9.34 -12.27
C VAL A 50 6.30 -8.94 -11.67
N THR A 51 6.04 -7.64 -11.56
CA THR A 51 4.76 -7.08 -11.11
C THR A 51 3.84 -6.78 -12.29
N ARG A 52 2.55 -6.57 -12.02
CA ARG A 52 1.60 -6.08 -13.03
C ARG A 52 2.07 -4.75 -13.64
N ALA A 53 2.60 -3.85 -12.81
CA ALA A 53 3.15 -2.59 -13.25
C ALA A 53 4.39 -2.77 -14.13
N GLU A 54 5.31 -3.67 -13.77
CA GLU A 54 6.48 -3.98 -14.61
C GLU A 54 6.09 -4.59 -15.96
N ILE A 55 5.11 -5.50 -15.98
CA ILE A 55 4.57 -6.04 -17.23
C ILE A 55 4.01 -4.91 -18.09
N ALA A 56 3.20 -4.01 -17.50
CA ALA A 56 2.65 -2.86 -18.21
C ALA A 56 3.73 -1.88 -18.72
N ARG A 57 4.81 -1.66 -17.96
CA ARG A 57 5.96 -0.85 -18.42
C ARG A 57 6.67 -1.50 -19.60
N LYS A 58 6.87 -2.83 -19.58
CA LYS A 58 7.45 -3.58 -20.71
C LYS A 58 6.60 -3.46 -21.98
N LYS A 59 5.27 -3.44 -21.84
CA LYS A 59 4.32 -3.17 -22.93
C LYS A 59 4.26 -1.69 -23.38
N GLY A 60 5.10 -0.81 -22.82
CA GLY A 60 5.15 0.60 -23.20
C GLY A 60 4.02 1.48 -22.64
N LEU A 61 3.33 1.07 -21.58
CA LEU A 61 2.17 1.80 -21.03
C LEU A 61 2.54 2.88 -20.00
N GLU A 62 3.82 3.04 -19.64
CA GLU A 62 4.24 4.07 -18.68
C GLU A 62 3.91 5.51 -19.12
N PRO A 63 4.08 5.91 -20.41
CA PRO A 63 3.68 7.24 -20.85
C PRO A 63 2.17 7.49 -20.71
N LEU A 64 1.33 6.47 -20.93
CA LEU A 64 -0.11 6.56 -20.68
C LEU A 64 -0.41 6.77 -19.20
N ALA A 65 0.26 6.01 -18.32
CA ALA A 65 0.16 6.21 -16.88
C ALA A 65 0.55 7.64 -16.44
N LYS A 66 1.61 8.21 -17.04
CA LYS A 66 2.02 9.61 -16.78
C LYS A 66 0.95 10.61 -17.22
N ILE A 67 0.36 10.42 -18.39
CA ILE A 67 -0.74 11.26 -18.89
C ILE A 67 -1.94 11.22 -17.94
N ILE A 68 -2.37 10.01 -17.57
CA ILE A 68 -3.51 9.80 -16.67
C ILE A 68 -3.21 10.41 -15.29
N MET A 69 -2.02 10.19 -14.73
CA MET A 69 -1.65 10.70 -13.41
C MET A 69 -1.52 12.24 -13.38
N ALA A 70 -1.09 12.85 -14.49
CA ALA A 70 -1.02 14.30 -14.61
C ALA A 70 -2.40 14.95 -14.46
N GLN A 71 -3.44 14.32 -15.03
CA GLN A 71 -4.84 14.81 -15.05
C GLN A 71 -4.99 16.19 -15.73
N ASN A 72 -4.11 16.49 -16.69
CA ASN A 72 -4.11 17.75 -17.42
C ASN A 72 -4.83 17.58 -18.77
N GLY A 73 -6.15 17.72 -18.76
CA GLY A 73 -6.97 17.90 -19.96
C GLY A 73 -7.84 16.71 -20.37
N ASP A 74 -8.69 17.00 -21.35
CA ASP A 74 -9.72 16.10 -21.87
C ASP A 74 -9.19 15.22 -23.02
N GLY A 75 -10.00 14.23 -23.41
CA GLY A 75 -9.73 13.36 -24.55
C GLY A 75 -8.79 12.21 -24.23
N LEU A 76 -8.93 11.59 -23.06
CA LEU A 76 -8.23 10.34 -22.76
C LEU A 76 -8.51 9.26 -23.84
N PRO A 77 -9.76 9.04 -24.30
CA PRO A 77 -10.05 8.04 -25.33
C PRO A 77 -9.28 8.27 -26.63
N SER A 78 -9.19 9.52 -27.11
CA SER A 78 -8.49 9.82 -28.36
C SER A 78 -6.96 9.68 -28.27
N ARG A 79 -6.40 9.74 -27.06
CA ARG A 79 -4.96 9.52 -26.82
C ARG A 79 -4.60 8.04 -26.66
N MET A 80 -5.57 7.19 -26.32
CA MET A 80 -5.34 5.77 -26.01
C MET A 80 -5.02 4.92 -27.23
N SER A 81 -5.55 5.27 -28.41
CA SER A 81 -5.31 4.55 -29.66
C SER A 81 -3.82 4.36 -29.98
N ARG A 82 -2.95 5.28 -29.53
CA ARG A 82 -1.49 5.23 -29.73
C ARG A 82 -0.79 4.17 -28.88
N PHE A 83 -1.47 3.61 -27.89
CA PHE A 83 -0.93 2.62 -26.96
C PHE A 83 -1.42 1.19 -27.26
N ILE A 84 -2.29 1.03 -28.27
CA ILE A 84 -2.76 -0.27 -28.75
C ILE A 84 -1.74 -0.80 -29.75
N ASN A 85 -1.28 -2.04 -29.55
CA ASN A 85 -0.28 -2.71 -30.38
C ASN A 85 -0.39 -4.24 -30.22
N ASP A 86 0.53 -5.01 -30.80
CA ASP A 86 0.50 -6.49 -30.73
C ASP A 86 0.56 -7.03 -29.29
N GLU A 87 1.14 -6.27 -28.35
CA GLU A 87 1.20 -6.63 -26.93
C GLU A 87 0.03 -6.08 -26.11
N VAL A 88 -0.71 -5.08 -26.61
CA VAL A 88 -1.83 -4.39 -25.93
C VAL A 88 -3.05 -4.42 -26.83
N LYS A 89 -3.98 -5.34 -26.53
CA LYS A 89 -5.07 -5.73 -27.44
C LYS A 89 -6.09 -4.63 -27.68
N ASP A 90 -6.43 -3.89 -26.62
CA ASP A 90 -7.51 -2.93 -26.64
C ASP A 90 -7.31 -1.81 -25.60
N GLU A 91 -8.22 -0.85 -25.66
CA GLU A 91 -8.31 0.28 -24.74
C GLU A 91 -8.42 -0.13 -23.26
N THR A 92 -9.11 -1.24 -22.99
CA THR A 92 -9.33 -1.73 -21.62
C THR A 92 -8.03 -2.27 -21.03
N GLU A 93 -7.25 -3.02 -21.81
CA GLU A 93 -5.92 -3.50 -21.43
C GLU A 93 -4.95 -2.34 -21.20
N ALA A 94 -4.96 -1.33 -22.09
CA ALA A 94 -4.14 -0.14 -21.93
C ALA A 94 -4.43 0.61 -20.61
N LEU A 95 -5.73 0.83 -20.32
CA LEU A 95 -6.15 1.47 -19.06
C LEU A 95 -5.82 0.62 -17.84
N GLN A 96 -5.99 -0.70 -17.91
CA GLN A 96 -5.63 -1.58 -16.81
C GLN A 96 -4.13 -1.51 -16.52
N GLY A 97 -3.28 -1.63 -17.55
CA GLY A 97 -1.83 -1.54 -17.36
C GLY A 97 -1.39 -0.18 -16.85
N ALA A 98 -1.98 0.91 -17.34
CA ALA A 98 -1.70 2.24 -16.81
C ALA A 98 -2.11 2.40 -15.34
N ARG A 99 -3.28 1.86 -14.94
CA ARG A 99 -3.73 1.84 -13.54
C ARG A 99 -2.83 1.00 -12.65
N ASP A 100 -2.33 -0.15 -13.13
CA ASP A 100 -1.39 -0.99 -12.38
C ASP A 100 -0.10 -0.22 -12.06
N ILE A 101 0.42 0.56 -13.02
CA ILE A 101 1.59 1.44 -12.83
C ILE A 101 1.28 2.55 -11.80
N ILE A 102 0.14 3.23 -11.94
CA ILE A 102 -0.27 4.30 -11.03
C ILE A 102 -0.47 3.76 -9.61
N ALA A 103 -1.06 2.56 -9.48
CA ALA A 103 -1.26 1.93 -8.19
C ALA A 103 0.06 1.62 -7.47
N GLU A 104 1.09 1.21 -8.22
CA GLU A 104 2.44 1.01 -7.69
C GLU A 104 3.05 2.34 -7.23
N TRP A 105 3.00 3.39 -8.06
CA TRP A 105 3.49 4.73 -7.68
C TRP A 105 2.83 5.28 -6.41
N ILE A 106 1.51 5.12 -6.27
CA ILE A 106 0.79 5.53 -5.06
C ILE A 106 1.24 4.70 -3.85
N SER A 107 1.46 3.40 -4.03
CA SER A 107 1.84 2.50 -2.93
C SER A 107 3.26 2.75 -2.38
N GLU A 108 4.11 3.30 -3.22
CA GLU A 108 5.50 3.65 -2.92
C GLU A 108 5.65 5.13 -2.53
N ASN A 109 4.58 5.92 -2.65
CA ASN A 109 4.59 7.31 -2.23
C ASN A 109 4.63 7.41 -0.70
N GLU A 110 5.71 7.97 -0.17
CA GLU A 110 5.94 8.07 1.28
C GLU A 110 4.79 8.76 2.03
N SER A 111 4.25 9.85 1.46
CA SER A 111 3.13 10.56 2.09
C SER A 111 1.87 9.69 2.15
N ALA A 112 1.61 8.88 1.12
CA ALA A 112 0.50 7.94 1.09
C ALA A 112 0.68 6.87 2.17
N ARG A 113 1.87 6.28 2.26
CA ARG A 113 2.22 5.29 3.28
C ARG A 113 2.05 5.85 4.69
N ASN A 114 2.61 7.03 4.96
CA ASN A 114 2.44 7.73 6.25
C ASN A 114 0.97 7.97 6.59
N SER A 115 0.16 8.43 5.63
CA SER A 115 -1.28 8.61 5.87
C SER A 115 -2.01 7.31 6.25
N ILE A 116 -1.57 6.16 5.72
CA ILE A 116 -2.15 4.87 6.07
C ILE A 116 -1.62 4.40 7.44
N ARG A 117 -0.31 4.55 7.71
CA ARG A 117 0.26 4.27 9.06
C ARG A 117 -0.44 5.05 10.15
N ASP A 118 -0.66 6.35 9.92
CA ASP A 118 -1.38 7.19 10.86
C ASP A 118 -2.80 6.66 11.12
N SER A 119 -3.47 6.16 10.09
CA SER A 119 -4.79 5.55 10.22
C SER A 119 -4.72 4.26 11.06
N PHE A 120 -3.73 3.39 10.83
CA PHE A 120 -3.51 2.23 11.69
C PHE A 120 -3.22 2.63 13.14
N ALA A 121 -2.38 3.63 13.36
CA ALA A 121 -2.00 4.07 14.70
C ALA A 121 -3.16 4.74 15.45
N HIS A 122 -4.08 5.43 14.76
CA HIS A 122 -5.10 6.28 15.38
C HIS A 122 -6.52 5.74 15.34
N THR A 123 -6.90 5.06 14.25
CA THR A 123 -8.29 4.67 13.97
C THR A 123 -8.45 3.17 13.72
N ALA A 124 -7.41 2.36 13.92
CA ALA A 124 -7.53 0.92 13.80
C ALA A 124 -8.57 0.34 14.75
N ILE A 125 -9.34 -0.59 14.21
CA ILE A 125 -10.29 -1.41 14.93
C ILE A 125 -9.71 -2.81 15.00
N ILE A 126 -9.63 -3.36 16.20
CA ILE A 126 -9.40 -4.78 16.38
C ILE A 126 -10.73 -5.50 16.30
N SER A 127 -10.79 -6.56 15.52
CA SER A 127 -11.96 -7.41 15.38
C SER A 127 -11.58 -8.87 15.42
N SER A 128 -12.47 -9.71 15.91
CA SER A 128 -12.31 -11.16 15.83
C SER A 128 -13.59 -11.86 15.47
N LYS A 129 -13.43 -12.97 14.75
CA LYS A 129 -14.50 -13.90 14.43
C LYS A 129 -14.07 -15.32 14.77
N VAL A 130 -15.00 -16.13 15.28
CA VAL A 130 -14.76 -17.57 15.44
C VAL A 130 -14.50 -18.22 14.08
N ILE A 131 -13.57 -19.16 14.05
CA ILE A 131 -13.34 -20.00 12.88
C ILE A 131 -14.51 -20.98 12.76
N LYS A 132 -15.12 -21.05 11.57
CA LYS A 132 -16.27 -21.92 11.33
C LYS A 132 -15.97 -23.36 11.71
N GLY A 133 -16.83 -23.97 12.54
CA GLY A 133 -16.67 -25.35 13.03
C GLY A 133 -15.79 -25.48 14.28
N LYS A 134 -15.41 -24.35 14.91
CA LYS A 134 -14.61 -24.29 16.13
C LYS A 134 -15.35 -23.66 17.32
N GLU A 135 -16.67 -23.52 17.22
CA GLU A 135 -17.52 -22.83 18.19
C GLU A 135 -17.61 -23.58 19.53
N GLU A 136 -17.63 -24.91 19.50
CA GLU A 136 -17.67 -25.75 20.71
C GLU A 136 -16.29 -25.86 21.36
N ASP A 137 -15.27 -26.29 20.59
CA ASP A 137 -13.88 -26.41 21.08
C ASP A 137 -13.33 -25.07 21.59
N GLY A 138 -13.75 -23.97 20.98
CA GLY A 138 -13.33 -22.60 21.27
C GLY A 138 -14.14 -21.92 22.37
N ALA A 139 -15.00 -22.62 23.12
CA ALA A 139 -15.93 -22.01 24.08
C ALA A 139 -15.27 -21.07 25.12
N LYS A 140 -14.00 -21.31 25.47
CA LYS A 140 -13.21 -20.42 26.35
C LYS A 140 -12.96 -19.01 25.77
N TYR A 141 -13.18 -18.81 24.47
CA TYR A 141 -13.07 -17.54 23.75
C TYR A 141 -14.42 -16.99 23.29
N ARG A 142 -15.54 -17.48 23.83
CA ARG A 142 -16.89 -17.13 23.37
C ARG A 142 -17.15 -15.61 23.34
N ASP A 143 -16.62 -14.87 24.32
CA ASP A 143 -16.71 -13.39 24.37
C ASP A 143 -16.04 -12.68 23.19
N TYR A 144 -15.22 -13.40 22.42
CA TYR A 144 -14.46 -12.92 21.27
C TYR A 144 -14.92 -13.52 19.93
N PHE A 145 -16.02 -14.27 19.90
CA PHE A 145 -16.52 -14.91 18.67
C PHE A 145 -17.06 -13.93 17.63
N ASP A 146 -17.56 -12.77 18.06
CA ASP A 146 -17.88 -11.63 17.21
C ASP A 146 -17.58 -10.35 17.99
N PHE A 147 -16.31 -9.98 17.99
CA PHE A 147 -15.80 -8.87 18.78
C PHE A 147 -15.27 -7.78 17.88
N LYS A 148 -15.50 -6.53 18.27
CA LYS A 148 -15.03 -5.34 17.56
C LYS A 148 -14.88 -4.18 18.52
N GLU A 149 -13.67 -3.63 18.62
CA GLU A 149 -13.44 -2.40 19.38
C GLU A 149 -12.31 -1.55 18.78
N PRO A 150 -12.26 -0.24 19.04
CA PRO A 150 -11.08 0.57 18.71
C PRO A 150 -9.83 0.01 19.39
N LEU A 151 -8.76 -0.23 18.63
CA LEU A 151 -7.53 -0.84 19.15
C LEU A 151 -6.95 -0.04 20.32
N ARG A 152 -7.02 1.29 20.27
CA ARG A 152 -6.56 2.18 21.36
C ARG A 152 -7.30 1.98 22.69
N ARG A 153 -8.51 1.44 22.65
CA ARG A 153 -9.32 1.13 23.84
C ARG A 153 -9.19 -0.34 24.27
N CYS A 154 -8.51 -1.16 23.46
CA CYS A 154 -8.27 -2.56 23.75
C CYS A 154 -7.22 -2.69 24.85
N SER A 155 -7.67 -3.10 26.03
CA SER A 155 -6.77 -3.38 27.16
C SER A 155 -5.82 -4.54 26.82
N SER A 156 -4.61 -4.53 27.39
CA SER A 156 -3.59 -5.56 27.13
C SER A 156 -4.08 -7.00 27.39
N HIS A 157 -4.92 -7.23 28.41
CA HIS A 157 -5.45 -8.56 28.70
C HIS A 157 -6.41 -9.07 27.59
N ARG A 158 -7.28 -8.21 27.05
CA ARG A 158 -8.16 -8.56 25.92
C ARG A 158 -7.37 -8.81 24.66
N LEU A 159 -6.40 -7.94 24.37
CA LEU A 159 -5.52 -8.12 23.23
C LEU A 159 -4.79 -9.47 23.30
N LEU A 160 -4.27 -9.83 24.48
CA LEU A 160 -3.60 -11.11 24.69
C LEU A 160 -4.56 -12.30 24.55
N ALA A 161 -5.79 -12.19 25.04
CA ALA A 161 -6.80 -13.24 24.88
C ALA A 161 -7.16 -13.47 23.40
N LEU A 162 -7.34 -12.39 22.64
CA LEU A 162 -7.56 -12.43 21.18
C LEU A 162 -6.40 -13.11 20.46
N ARG A 163 -5.16 -12.70 20.76
CA ARG A 163 -3.95 -13.30 20.17
C ARG A 163 -3.78 -14.76 20.53
N ARG A 164 -4.13 -15.17 21.77
CA ARG A 164 -4.10 -16.58 22.17
C ARG A 164 -5.17 -17.38 21.43
N GLY A 165 -6.39 -16.86 21.30
CA GLY A 165 -7.45 -17.51 20.53
C GLY A 165 -7.11 -17.65 19.03
N GLU A 166 -6.38 -16.67 18.48
CA GLU A 166 -5.80 -16.74 17.13
C GLU A 166 -4.72 -17.83 17.02
N ALA A 167 -3.76 -17.85 17.94
CA ALA A 167 -2.68 -18.83 17.96
C ALA A 167 -3.17 -20.27 18.18
N ASP A 168 -4.18 -20.45 19.02
CA ASP A 168 -4.82 -21.74 19.29
C ASP A 168 -5.73 -22.19 18.12
N GLY A 169 -5.95 -21.34 17.10
CA GLY A 169 -6.73 -21.69 15.90
C GLY A 169 -8.25 -21.64 16.08
N PHE A 170 -8.75 -20.89 17.08
CA PHE A 170 -10.19 -20.73 17.33
C PHE A 170 -10.75 -19.41 16.79
N LEU A 171 -9.92 -18.36 16.76
CA LEU A 171 -10.31 -17.04 16.29
C LEU A 171 -9.54 -16.64 15.03
N ARG A 172 -10.19 -15.88 14.16
CA ARG A 172 -9.54 -15.04 13.16
C ARG A 172 -9.54 -13.62 13.70
N VAL A 173 -8.37 -13.06 13.99
CA VAL A 173 -8.22 -11.68 14.47
C VAL A 173 -7.77 -10.81 13.29
N SER A 174 -8.31 -9.60 13.19
CA SER A 174 -7.89 -8.60 12.22
C SER A 174 -7.80 -7.24 12.90
N ILE A 175 -6.72 -6.52 12.61
CA ILE A 175 -6.53 -5.13 13.01
C ILE A 175 -6.49 -4.32 11.73
N SER A 176 -7.49 -3.46 11.52
CA SER A 176 -7.46 -2.58 10.37
C SER A 176 -8.18 -1.26 10.64
N PRO A 177 -7.73 -0.15 10.04
CA PRO A 177 -8.47 1.10 10.06
C PRO A 177 -9.69 1.01 9.15
N ASP A 178 -10.58 1.98 9.29
CA ASP A 178 -11.67 2.17 8.35
C ASP A 178 -11.15 2.36 6.93
N SER A 179 -11.49 1.40 6.07
CA SER A 179 -10.91 1.30 4.72
C SER A 179 -11.42 2.42 3.82
N ASP A 180 -12.68 2.84 3.99
CA ASP A 180 -13.27 3.89 3.18
C ASP A 180 -12.67 5.26 3.50
N SER A 181 -12.46 5.56 4.79
CA SER A 181 -11.74 6.78 5.22
C SER A 181 -10.30 6.82 4.70
N CYS A 182 -9.59 5.68 4.70
CA CYS A 182 -8.24 5.60 4.17
C CYS A 182 -8.21 5.89 2.66
N VAL A 183 -9.09 5.25 1.90
CA VAL A 183 -9.23 5.46 0.46
C VAL A 183 -9.58 6.92 0.16
N GLU A 184 -10.49 7.52 0.92
CA GLU A 184 -10.90 8.91 0.75
C GLU A 184 -9.73 9.88 0.99
N ARG A 185 -8.88 9.64 2.01
CA ARG A 185 -7.66 10.43 2.22
C ARG A 185 -6.70 10.33 1.05
N LEU A 186 -6.52 9.14 0.49
CA LEU A 186 -5.68 8.95 -0.69
C LEU A 186 -6.28 9.63 -1.93
N ARG A 187 -7.59 9.53 -2.13
CA ARG A 187 -8.29 10.20 -3.23
C ARG A 187 -8.11 11.71 -3.18
N ARG A 188 -8.30 12.34 -2.00
CA ARG A 188 -8.06 13.78 -1.81
C ARG A 188 -6.64 14.22 -2.16
N ARG A 189 -5.67 13.32 -2.08
CA ARG A 189 -4.28 13.61 -2.42
C ARG A 189 -3.97 13.44 -3.91
N PHE A 190 -4.52 12.41 -4.53
CA PHE A 190 -4.11 12.00 -5.88
C PHE A 190 -5.11 12.37 -6.97
N VAL A 191 -6.41 12.48 -6.65
CA VAL A 191 -7.46 12.84 -7.60
C VAL A 191 -7.61 14.37 -7.60
N LYS A 192 -7.36 15.00 -8.75
CA LYS A 192 -7.26 16.47 -8.87
C LYS A 192 -8.52 17.15 -9.41
N GLY A 193 -9.49 16.41 -9.91
CA GLY A 193 -10.67 16.98 -10.54
C GLY A 193 -11.71 15.93 -10.93
N ALA A 194 -12.55 16.30 -11.90
CA ALA A 194 -13.57 15.45 -12.48
C ALA A 194 -13.31 15.32 -13.98
N GLY A 195 -13.18 14.09 -14.47
CA GLY A 195 -12.87 13.75 -15.86
C GLY A 195 -12.28 12.35 -15.97
N ASP A 196 -12.15 11.83 -17.19
CA ASP A 196 -11.75 10.43 -17.44
C ASP A 196 -10.44 10.07 -16.74
N CYS A 197 -9.42 10.93 -16.83
CA CYS A 197 -8.14 10.72 -16.15
C CYS A 197 -8.31 10.63 -14.63
N SER A 198 -9.09 11.52 -14.03
CA SER A 198 -9.35 11.55 -12.59
C SER A 198 -10.12 10.31 -12.13
N GLU A 199 -11.03 9.79 -12.94
CA GLU A 199 -11.72 8.53 -12.67
C GLU A 199 -10.74 7.35 -12.69
N GLN A 200 -9.85 7.27 -13.69
CA GLN A 200 -8.84 6.22 -13.74
C GLN A 200 -7.86 6.29 -12.56
N VAL A 201 -7.45 7.49 -12.14
CA VAL A 201 -6.65 7.68 -10.92
C VAL A 201 -7.43 7.24 -9.68
N SER A 202 -8.72 7.57 -9.57
CA SER A 202 -9.57 7.13 -8.45
C SER A 202 -9.65 5.60 -8.37
N ILE A 203 -9.79 4.92 -9.51
CA ILE A 203 -9.78 3.45 -9.56
C ILE A 203 -8.42 2.90 -9.12
N ALA A 204 -7.32 3.48 -9.62
CA ALA A 204 -5.96 3.08 -9.25
C ALA A 204 -5.67 3.33 -7.75
N VAL A 205 -6.20 4.39 -7.14
CA VAL A 205 -6.11 4.65 -5.69
C VAL A 205 -6.77 3.51 -4.91
N ASN A 206 -7.98 3.08 -5.31
CA ASN A 206 -8.68 2.01 -4.62
C ASN A 206 -7.91 0.68 -4.70
N ASP A 207 -7.40 0.35 -5.89
CA ASP A 207 -6.59 -0.85 -6.10
C ASP A 207 -5.27 -0.78 -5.31
N SER A 208 -4.55 0.35 -5.38
CA SER A 208 -3.33 0.60 -4.60
C SER A 208 -3.57 0.38 -3.11
N PHE A 209 -4.64 0.96 -2.57
CA PHE A 209 -5.00 0.79 -1.17
C PHE A 209 -5.24 -0.68 -0.82
N LYS A 210 -6.14 -1.35 -1.54
CA LYS A 210 -6.60 -2.71 -1.21
C LYS A 210 -5.49 -3.75 -1.41
N ARG A 211 -4.74 -3.65 -2.51
CA ARG A 211 -3.79 -4.69 -2.95
C ARG A 211 -2.37 -4.47 -2.42
N LEU A 212 -1.95 -3.23 -2.24
CA LEU A 212 -0.54 -2.89 -1.98
C LEU A 212 -0.33 -2.21 -0.62
N LEU A 213 -0.97 -1.07 -0.38
CA LEU A 213 -0.75 -0.29 0.84
C LEU A 213 -1.28 -1.01 2.08
N LYS A 214 -2.56 -1.40 2.11
CA LYS A 214 -3.17 -2.00 3.29
C LYS A 214 -2.42 -3.27 3.74
N PRO A 215 -2.16 -4.27 2.88
CA PRO A 215 -1.45 -5.49 3.31
C PRO A 215 -0.01 -5.20 3.77
N SER A 216 0.69 -4.28 3.10
CA SER A 216 2.06 -3.90 3.48
C SER A 216 2.10 -3.23 4.85
N ILE A 217 1.26 -2.21 5.07
CA ILE A 217 1.22 -1.47 6.34
C ILE A 217 0.65 -2.33 7.47
N GLU A 218 -0.31 -3.22 7.19
CA GLU A 218 -0.81 -4.19 8.16
C GLU A 218 0.31 -5.14 8.62
N THR A 219 1.18 -5.57 7.70
CA THR A 219 2.35 -6.40 8.04
C THR A 219 3.37 -5.63 8.88
N GLU A 220 3.67 -4.38 8.51
CA GLU A 220 4.53 -3.47 9.30
C GLU A 220 3.99 -3.32 10.73
N PHE A 221 2.70 -3.00 10.84
CA PHE A 221 2.03 -2.77 12.12
C PHE A 221 1.99 -4.05 12.97
N ALA A 222 1.69 -5.20 12.37
CA ALA A 222 1.69 -6.48 13.06
C ALA A 222 3.08 -6.82 13.63
N GLY A 223 4.15 -6.52 12.89
CA GLY A 223 5.53 -6.70 13.34
C GLY A 223 5.92 -5.80 14.52
N GLN A 224 5.37 -4.58 14.59
CA GLN A 224 5.59 -3.66 15.72
C GLN A 224 4.78 -4.02 16.97
N SER A 225 3.65 -4.70 16.80
CA SER A 225 2.72 -5.06 17.88
C SER A 225 3.02 -6.39 18.58
N LYS A 226 4.09 -7.08 18.18
CA LYS A 226 4.57 -8.34 18.75
C LYS A 226 5.74 -8.07 19.70
#